data_AF-A0A7W1CT67-F1
#
_entry.id   AF-A0A7W1CT67-F1
#
_cell.length_a   1.000
_cell.length_b   1.000
_cell.length_c   1.000
_cell.angle_alpha   90.00
_cell.angle_beta   90.00
_cell.angle_gamma   90.00
#
_symmetry.space_group_name_H-M   'P 1'
#
loop_
_entity.id
_entity.type
_entity.pdbx_description
1 polymer ?
#
loop_
_entity_poly.entity_id
_entity_poly.type
_entity_poly.pdbx_seq_one_letter_code
_entity_poly.pdbx_strand_id
1 'polypeptide(L)'
;MLQTNEETEVFSSPAERPAGISETQKYDAAQIDKLEGLEAVRKRPGMYIGDPDERGLHHCVFEVLDNSIDEHLAGYCSKIDVSVHVDGSVSIRDNGRGIPVDMHPKFKMPAVELVLTNLHAGGKFGQGAYKYSGGLHGVGAKCVNALSDWFKVEVSRDAKVYHMAFERGKTTEKLSVIGELKSKKTTGTLITFLPDPTIFTIT
;
A
#
# COMPACT_ATOMS: atom_id res chain seq x y z
N MET A 1 50.57 -12.45 -63.39
CA MET A 1 50.08 -13.68 -62.72
C MET A 1 50.55 -13.60 -61.29
N LEU A 2 49.73 -12.96 -60.46
CA LEU A 2 48.78 -13.56 -59.50
C LEU A 2 49.47 -13.71 -58.13
N GLN A 3 49.08 -12.78 -57.25
CA GLN A 3 49.49 -12.63 -55.87
C GLN A 3 48.94 -13.77 -55.01
N THR A 4 49.67 -14.00 -53.92
CA THR A 4 49.49 -14.95 -52.84
C THR A 4 48.09 -14.93 -52.22
N ASN A 5 47.46 -16.11 -52.11
CA ASN A 5 46.29 -16.33 -51.24
C ASN A 5 46.77 -16.43 -49.79
N GLU A 6 46.43 -15.45 -48.96
CA GLU A 6 46.37 -15.62 -47.50
C GLU A 6 45.05 -16.32 -47.16
N GLU A 7 45.12 -17.58 -46.72
CA GLU A 7 44.01 -18.22 -46.02
C GLU A 7 44.10 -17.84 -44.54
N THR A 8 43.27 -16.88 -44.13
CA THR A 8 43.07 -16.53 -42.73
C THR A 8 42.31 -17.66 -42.04
N GLU A 9 42.99 -18.47 -41.23
CA GLU A 9 42.33 -19.40 -40.32
C GLU A 9 41.49 -18.62 -39.30
N VAL A 10 40.17 -18.67 -39.47
CA VAL A 10 39.22 -18.12 -38.50
C VAL A 10 39.18 -19.07 -37.30
N PHE A 11 39.93 -18.74 -36.25
CA PHE A 11 39.77 -19.36 -34.93
C PHE A 11 38.36 -19.08 -34.40
N SER A 12 37.46 -20.06 -34.49
CA SER A 12 36.18 -20.03 -33.79
C SER A 12 36.42 -20.36 -32.32
N SER A 13 36.62 -19.32 -31.51
CA SER A 13 36.47 -19.44 -30.05
C SER A 13 35.02 -19.86 -29.74
N PRO A 14 34.78 -20.97 -29.02
CA PRO A 14 33.44 -21.23 -28.50
C PRO A 14 33.16 -20.16 -27.45
N ALA A 15 32.21 -19.27 -27.73
CA ALA A 15 31.71 -18.34 -26.74
C ALA A 15 31.18 -19.14 -25.54
N GLU A 16 31.90 -19.10 -24.42
CA GLU A 16 31.42 -19.64 -23.15
C GLU A 16 30.13 -18.91 -22.79
N ARG A 17 29.00 -19.64 -22.85
CA ARG A 17 27.73 -19.17 -22.29
C ARG A 17 27.96 -18.91 -20.80
N PRO A 18 27.53 -17.77 -20.25
CA PRO A 18 27.70 -17.48 -18.84
C PRO A 18 27.07 -18.62 -18.02
N ALA A 19 27.86 -19.21 -17.14
CA ALA A 19 27.42 -20.27 -16.25
C ALA A 19 26.29 -19.75 -15.35
N GLY A 20 25.06 -20.21 -15.57
CA GLY A 20 23.94 -19.69 -14.78
C GLY A 20 22.55 -20.25 -15.02
N ILE A 21 22.32 -21.17 -15.95
CA ILE A 21 21.02 -21.85 -16.06
C ILE A 21 21.28 -23.33 -16.33
N SER A 22 20.95 -24.18 -15.35
CA SER A 22 20.92 -25.62 -15.53
C SER A 22 19.99 -25.95 -16.71
N GLU A 23 20.49 -26.57 -17.78
CA GLU A 23 19.70 -26.97 -18.96
C GLU A 23 18.57 -27.98 -18.62
N THR A 24 18.47 -28.42 -17.36
CA THR A 24 17.45 -29.36 -16.86
C THR A 24 16.20 -28.72 -16.24
N GLN A 25 16.12 -27.38 -16.08
CA GLN A 25 14.87 -26.76 -15.64
C GLN A 25 13.92 -26.55 -16.82
N LYS A 26 12.89 -27.39 -16.90
CA LYS A 26 11.79 -27.23 -17.84
C LYS A 26 10.98 -25.98 -17.46
N TYR A 27 11.06 -24.95 -18.28
CA TYR A 27 10.21 -23.76 -18.17
C TYR A 27 8.83 -24.05 -18.77
N ASP A 28 7.86 -24.30 -17.90
CA ASP A 28 6.47 -24.55 -18.27
C ASP A 28 5.50 -23.65 -17.47
N ALA A 29 4.20 -23.74 -17.80
CA ALA A 29 3.19 -22.86 -17.23
C ALA A 29 3.09 -22.95 -15.69
N ALA A 30 3.53 -24.05 -15.06
CA ALA A 30 3.51 -24.18 -13.61
C ALA A 30 4.57 -23.31 -12.91
N GLN A 31 5.54 -22.76 -13.65
CA GLN A 31 6.52 -21.80 -13.13
C GLN A 31 6.04 -20.34 -13.18
N ILE A 32 4.81 -20.10 -13.67
CA ILE A 32 4.20 -18.76 -13.70
C ILE A 32 3.36 -18.56 -12.45
N ASP A 33 3.84 -17.70 -11.55
CA ASP A 33 3.09 -17.29 -10.36
C ASP A 33 2.25 -16.04 -10.61
N LYS A 34 1.07 -16.00 -9.98
CA LYS A 34 0.20 -14.82 -9.92
C LYS A 34 0.07 -14.36 -8.47
N LEU A 35 0.58 -13.16 -8.16
CA LEU A 35 0.39 -12.52 -6.87
C LEU A 35 -0.92 -11.75 -6.87
N GLU A 36 -1.83 -12.05 -5.95
CA GLU A 36 -3.13 -11.41 -5.86
C GLU A 36 -3.19 -10.36 -4.74
N GLY A 37 -3.94 -9.29 -4.99
CA GLY A 37 -4.23 -8.27 -3.98
C GLY A 37 -2.98 -7.66 -3.35
N LEU A 38 -2.95 -7.64 -2.02
CA LEU A 38 -1.86 -7.03 -1.24
C LEU A 38 -0.65 -7.94 -1.04
N GLU A 39 -0.70 -9.21 -1.44
CA GLU A 39 0.47 -10.09 -1.39
C GLU A 39 1.58 -9.63 -2.34
N ALA A 40 1.20 -9.05 -3.48
CA ALA A 40 2.14 -8.44 -4.41
C ALA A 40 2.94 -7.30 -3.77
N VAL A 41 2.29 -6.48 -2.92
CA VAL A 41 2.92 -5.38 -2.20
C VAL A 41 3.98 -5.91 -1.24
N ARG A 42 3.65 -6.93 -0.45
CA ARG A 42 4.59 -7.55 0.51
C ARG A 42 5.77 -8.23 -0.16
N LYS A 43 5.55 -8.85 -1.33
CA LYS A 43 6.61 -9.55 -2.08
C LYS A 43 7.56 -8.58 -2.79
N ARG A 44 7.09 -7.36 -3.09
CA ARG A 44 7.81 -6.33 -3.85
C ARG A 44 7.60 -4.92 -3.24
N PRO A 45 7.95 -4.70 -1.96
CA PRO A 45 7.71 -3.41 -1.29
C PRO A 45 8.39 -2.24 -2.00
N GLY A 46 9.58 -2.49 -2.56
CA GLY A 46 10.35 -1.60 -3.44
C GLY A 46 9.53 -0.82 -4.47
N MET A 47 8.55 -1.49 -5.09
CA MET A 47 7.71 -0.90 -6.14
C MET A 47 6.70 0.12 -5.61
N TYR A 48 6.39 0.08 -4.31
CA TYR A 48 5.30 0.84 -3.70
C TYR A 48 5.78 1.94 -2.75
N ILE A 49 6.84 1.68 -1.99
CA ILE A 49 7.35 2.58 -0.94
C ILE A 49 8.84 2.92 -1.12
N GLY A 50 9.46 2.49 -2.22
CA GLY A 50 10.92 2.49 -2.34
C GLY A 50 11.56 1.41 -1.48
N ASP A 51 12.86 1.53 -1.20
CA ASP A 51 13.60 0.54 -0.41
C ASP A 51 12.97 0.39 0.99
N PRO A 52 12.79 -0.83 1.50
CA PRO A 52 12.21 -1.09 2.82
C PRO A 52 13.22 -0.85 3.95
N ASP A 53 13.87 0.31 3.91
CA ASP A 53 14.77 0.85 4.92
C ASP A 53 14.08 1.96 5.74
N GLU A 54 14.87 2.76 6.47
CA GLU A 54 14.38 3.93 7.22
C GLU A 54 13.51 4.86 6.35
N ARG A 55 13.86 5.08 5.07
CA ARG A 55 13.11 5.98 4.19
C ARG A 55 11.77 5.37 3.80
N GLY A 56 11.76 4.09 3.45
CA GLY A 56 10.53 3.35 3.16
C GLY A 56 9.57 3.30 4.36
N LEU A 57 10.12 3.17 5.57
CA LEU A 57 9.35 3.21 6.81
C LEU A 57 8.68 4.57 7.01
N HIS A 58 9.44 5.67 6.87
CA HIS A 58 8.86 7.02 6.94
C HIS A 58 7.89 7.30 5.81
N HIS A 59 8.11 6.74 4.60
CA HIS A 59 7.17 6.82 3.49
C HIS A 59 5.81 6.24 3.86
N CYS A 60 5.75 5.16 4.65
CA CYS A 60 4.48 4.63 5.16
C CYS A 60 3.72 5.65 6.03
N VAL A 61 4.43 6.43 6.84
CA VAL A 61 3.82 7.52 7.63
C VAL A 61 3.27 8.59 6.70
N PHE A 62 4.04 8.99 5.67
CA PHE A 62 3.63 10.00 4.70
C PHE A 62 2.38 9.58 3.91
N GLU A 63 2.29 8.32 3.48
CA GLU A 63 1.13 7.83 2.71
C GLU A 63 -0.19 7.89 3.50
N VAL A 64 -0.15 7.69 4.82
CA VAL A 64 -1.33 7.85 5.67
C VAL A 64 -1.60 9.33 5.92
N LEU A 65 -0.57 10.11 6.24
CA LEU A 65 -0.66 11.55 6.50
C LEU A 65 -1.20 12.33 5.30
N ASP A 66 -0.77 11.99 4.09
CA ASP A 66 -1.19 12.65 2.85
C ASP A 66 -2.69 12.48 2.59
N ASN A 67 -3.31 11.38 3.05
CA ASN A 67 -4.77 11.24 2.97
C ASN A 67 -5.49 12.23 3.89
N SER A 68 -4.95 12.51 5.07
CA SER A 68 -5.46 13.53 5.98
C SER A 68 -5.21 14.95 5.45
N ILE A 69 -4.08 15.19 4.78
CA ILE A 69 -3.79 16.46 4.09
C ILE A 69 -4.76 16.66 2.92
N ASP A 70 -5.10 15.62 2.17
CA ASP A 70 -6.08 15.72 1.08
C ASP A 70 -7.48 16.12 1.59
N GLU A 71 -7.88 15.69 2.78
CA GLU A 71 -9.10 16.19 3.43
C GLU A 71 -8.99 17.68 3.81
N HIS A 72 -7.80 18.15 4.17
CA HIS A 72 -7.54 19.56 4.43
C HIS A 72 -7.63 20.39 3.14
N LEU A 73 -6.99 19.93 2.07
CA LEU A 73 -7.05 20.57 0.75
C LEU A 73 -8.47 20.61 0.18
N ALA A 74 -9.31 19.64 0.53
CA ALA A 74 -10.74 19.63 0.20
C ALA A 74 -11.60 20.52 1.12
N GLY A 75 -11.02 21.13 2.16
CA GLY A 75 -11.70 22.06 3.08
C GLY A 75 -12.45 21.39 4.24
N TYR A 76 -12.21 20.12 4.52
CA TYR A 76 -12.92 19.36 5.56
C TYR A 76 -12.10 19.09 6.81
N CYS A 77 -10.78 19.06 6.71
CA CYS A 77 -9.88 18.83 7.85
C CYS A 77 -9.20 20.15 8.28
N SER A 78 -9.21 20.43 9.58
CA SER A 78 -8.53 21.58 10.19
C SER A 78 -7.46 21.19 11.20
N LYS A 79 -7.39 19.91 11.59
CA LYS A 79 -6.42 19.40 12.55
C LYS A 79 -6.02 17.98 12.20
N ILE A 80 -4.70 17.73 12.21
CA ILE A 80 -4.11 16.40 12.11
C ILE A 80 -3.20 16.21 13.31
N ASP A 81 -3.39 15.13 14.06
CA ASP A 81 -2.53 14.70 15.16
C ASP A 81 -1.72 13.48 14.71
N VAL A 82 -0.40 13.54 14.83
CA VAL A 82 0.51 12.40 14.56
C VAL A 82 1.16 12.01 15.88
N SER A 83 1.14 10.72 16.21
CA SER A 83 1.70 10.18 17.45
C SER A 83 2.55 8.96 17.15
N VAL A 84 3.76 8.93 17.71
CA VAL A 84 4.63 7.76 17.74
C VAL A 84 4.52 7.14 19.13
N HIS A 85 4.17 5.87 19.19
CA HIS A 85 3.92 5.16 20.44
C HIS A 85 5.17 4.43 20.93
N VAL A 86 5.18 4.06 22.21
CA VAL A 86 6.32 3.38 22.85
C VAL A 86 6.60 2.01 22.22
N ASP A 87 5.58 1.36 21.66
CA ASP A 87 5.71 0.07 20.95
C ASP A 87 6.22 0.22 19.50
N GLY A 88 6.54 1.44 19.05
CA GLY A 88 6.99 1.73 17.70
C GLY A 88 5.85 1.89 16.67
N SER A 89 4.59 1.75 17.09
CA SER A 89 3.46 2.03 16.21
C SER A 89 3.26 3.54 16.00
N VAL A 90 2.58 3.90 14.91
CA VAL A 90 2.26 5.29 14.57
C VAL A 90 0.75 5.45 14.42
N SER A 91 0.19 6.47 15.08
CA SER A 91 -1.19 6.92 14.86
C SER A 91 -1.23 8.23 14.11
N ILE A 92 -2.13 8.33 13.14
CA ILE A 92 -2.47 9.57 12.43
C ILE A 92 -3.98 9.75 12.54
N ARG A 93 -4.39 10.85 13.17
CA ARG A 93 -5.80 11.23 13.37
C ARG A 93 -6.09 12.54 12.67
N ASP A 94 -7.11 12.56 11.83
CA ASP A 94 -7.68 13.79 11.29
C ASP A 94 -9.10 14.04 11.79
N ASN A 95 -9.56 15.27 11.62
CA ASN A 95 -10.96 15.64 11.81
C ASN A 95 -11.68 15.90 10.47
N GLY A 96 -11.29 15.19 9.41
CA GLY A 96 -11.94 15.27 8.09
C GLY A 96 -13.33 14.63 8.08
N ARG A 97 -13.83 14.28 6.89
CA ARG A 97 -15.17 13.67 6.70
C ARG A 97 -15.29 12.26 7.25
N GLY A 98 -14.17 11.56 7.43
CA GLY A 98 -14.13 10.13 7.70
C GLY A 98 -14.33 9.28 6.44
N ILE A 99 -13.54 8.21 6.30
CA ILE A 99 -13.67 7.26 5.18
C ILE A 99 -15.11 6.70 5.13
N PRO A 100 -15.76 6.60 3.95
CA PRO A 100 -17.09 6.00 3.87
C PRO A 100 -17.14 4.58 4.44
N VAL A 101 -18.13 4.32 5.29
CA VAL A 101 -18.31 3.02 5.98
C VAL A 101 -19.43 2.18 5.35
N ASP A 102 -20.24 2.79 4.49
CA ASP A 102 -21.36 2.15 3.82
C ASP A 102 -20.91 1.00 2.91
N MET A 103 -21.81 0.04 2.70
CA MET A 103 -21.61 -1.02 1.72
C MET A 103 -21.48 -0.45 0.31
N HIS A 104 -20.35 -0.73 -0.35
CA HIS A 104 -20.13 -0.28 -1.71
C HIS A 104 -21.11 -0.97 -2.68
N PRO A 105 -21.86 -0.24 -3.53
CA PRO A 105 -22.97 -0.80 -4.30
C PRO A 105 -22.54 -1.89 -5.31
N LYS A 106 -21.36 -1.75 -5.91
CA LYS A 106 -20.78 -2.74 -6.84
C LYS A 106 -20.10 -3.93 -6.14
N PHE A 107 -19.16 -3.66 -5.23
CA PHE A 107 -18.30 -4.67 -4.62
C PHE A 107 -18.92 -5.38 -3.41
N LYS A 108 -20.07 -4.90 -2.91
CA LYS A 108 -20.82 -5.54 -1.81
C LYS A 108 -19.96 -5.79 -0.57
N MET A 109 -19.10 -4.83 -0.24
CA MET A 109 -18.27 -4.80 0.97
C MET A 109 -18.19 -3.37 1.51
N PRO A 110 -17.89 -3.15 2.79
CA PRO A 110 -17.73 -1.81 3.35
C PRO A 110 -16.70 -1.00 2.54
N ALA A 111 -17.01 0.25 2.23
CA ALA A 111 -16.13 1.09 1.42
C ALA A 111 -14.76 1.31 2.09
N VAL A 112 -14.72 1.41 3.44
CA VAL A 112 -13.46 1.46 4.22
C VAL A 112 -12.60 0.22 4.04
N GLU A 113 -13.21 -0.97 4.00
CA GLU A 113 -12.49 -2.22 3.74
C GLU A 113 -11.94 -2.20 2.31
N LEU A 114 -12.80 -1.90 1.32
CA LEU A 114 -12.42 -1.86 -0.10
C LEU A 114 -11.20 -0.95 -0.35
N VAL A 115 -11.19 0.26 0.22
CA VAL A 115 -10.07 1.19 0.00
C VAL A 115 -8.80 0.79 0.75
N LEU A 116 -8.89 -0.05 1.78
CA LEU A 116 -7.73 -0.53 2.56
C LEU A 116 -7.23 -1.91 2.12
N THR A 117 -8.00 -2.68 1.36
CA THR A 117 -7.64 -4.06 0.93
C THR A 117 -7.46 -4.23 -0.57
N ASN A 118 -7.95 -3.31 -1.41
CA ASN A 118 -7.90 -3.46 -2.87
C ASN A 118 -7.06 -2.37 -3.52
N LEU A 119 -6.02 -2.78 -4.24
CA LEU A 119 -5.23 -1.90 -5.10
C LEU A 119 -6.12 -1.18 -6.11
N HIS A 120 -5.81 0.08 -6.39
CA HIS A 120 -6.55 0.92 -7.34
C HIS A 120 -8.03 1.15 -7.00
N ALA A 121 -8.41 1.06 -5.72
CA ALA A 121 -9.70 1.50 -5.20
C ALA A 121 -9.59 2.82 -4.42
N GLY A 122 -10.41 3.83 -4.75
CA GLY A 122 -10.35 5.14 -4.11
C GLY A 122 -11.27 6.17 -4.75
N GLY A 123 -11.55 7.25 -4.02
CA GLY A 123 -12.41 8.35 -4.50
C GLY A 123 -11.69 9.43 -5.31
N LYS A 124 -10.39 9.26 -5.59
CA LYS A 124 -9.48 10.28 -6.16
C LYS A 124 -9.25 10.14 -7.67
N PHE A 125 -9.93 9.20 -8.35
CA PHE A 125 -9.76 8.95 -9.79
C PHE A 125 -10.53 9.90 -10.72
N GLY A 126 -11.29 10.85 -10.18
CA GLY A 126 -12.04 11.83 -10.96
C GLY A 126 -12.20 13.14 -10.19
N GLN A 127 -12.75 14.18 -10.83
CA GLN A 127 -12.84 15.53 -10.25
C GLN A 127 -13.89 15.71 -9.12
N GLY A 128 -14.54 14.63 -8.67
CA GLY A 128 -15.73 14.72 -7.82
C GLY A 128 -15.46 14.97 -6.34
N ALA A 129 -14.62 14.14 -5.70
CA ALA A 129 -14.47 14.14 -4.25
C ALA A 129 -13.34 15.05 -3.74
N TYR A 130 -12.34 15.31 -4.59
CA TYR A 130 -11.15 16.13 -4.31
C TYR A 130 -10.81 16.96 -5.55
N LYS A 131 -10.77 18.28 -5.41
CA LYS A 131 -10.42 19.19 -6.51
C LYS A 131 -8.91 19.18 -6.80
N TYR A 132 -8.11 19.03 -5.75
CA TYR A 132 -6.66 18.82 -5.78
C TYR A 132 -6.33 17.75 -4.73
N SER A 133 -5.43 16.82 -5.05
CA SER A 133 -4.99 15.77 -4.14
C SER A 133 -3.60 15.29 -4.53
N GLY A 134 -2.75 15.02 -3.56
CA GLY A 134 -1.43 14.39 -3.78
C GLY A 134 -1.55 12.90 -4.12
N GLY A 135 -2.53 12.21 -3.55
CA GLY A 135 -2.75 10.77 -3.74
C GLY A 135 -3.52 10.41 -5.01
N LEU A 136 -2.82 10.23 -6.14
CA LEU A 136 -3.48 9.95 -7.42
C LEU A 136 -3.63 8.46 -7.76
N HIS A 137 -2.78 7.59 -7.21
CA HIS A 137 -2.72 6.19 -7.64
C HIS A 137 -3.77 5.28 -6.96
N GLY A 138 -4.28 5.69 -5.80
CA GLY A 138 -5.15 4.85 -4.97
C GLY A 138 -4.42 3.61 -4.44
N VAL A 139 -3.19 3.81 -3.93
CA VAL A 139 -2.27 2.73 -3.52
C VAL A 139 -1.67 2.94 -2.13
N GLY A 140 -1.55 4.16 -1.62
CA GLY A 140 -0.86 4.50 -0.36
C GLY A 140 -1.24 3.71 0.89
N ALA A 141 -2.33 4.09 1.55
CA ALA A 141 -2.72 3.54 2.86
C ALA A 141 -2.93 2.00 2.87
N LYS A 142 -3.35 1.42 1.75
CA LYS A 142 -3.46 -0.04 1.60
C LYS A 142 -2.11 -0.74 1.45
N CYS A 143 -1.11 -0.08 0.87
CA CYS A 143 0.26 -0.59 0.92
C CYS A 143 0.79 -0.54 2.35
N VAL A 144 0.50 0.53 3.10
CA VAL A 144 0.83 0.59 4.53
C VAL A 144 0.16 -0.55 5.30
N ASN A 145 -1.13 -0.80 5.07
CA ASN A 145 -1.84 -1.97 5.62
C ASN A 145 -1.12 -3.29 5.28
N ALA A 146 -0.73 -3.49 4.01
CA ALA A 146 -0.01 -4.67 3.57
C ALA A 146 1.34 -4.85 4.26
N LEU A 147 2.07 -3.76 4.49
CA LEU A 147 3.43 -3.73 5.05
C LEU A 147 3.48 -3.58 6.57
N SER A 148 2.32 -3.61 7.24
CA SER A 148 2.21 -3.56 8.69
C SER A 148 2.05 -4.97 9.28
N ASP A 149 2.61 -5.21 10.47
CA ASP A 149 2.31 -6.41 11.25
C ASP A 149 0.82 -6.41 11.62
N TRP A 150 0.36 -5.28 12.16
CA TRP A 150 -1.06 -4.97 12.35
C TRP A 150 -1.38 -3.53 11.94
N PHE A 151 -2.61 -3.32 11.48
CA PHE A 151 -3.16 -2.03 11.05
C PHE A 151 -4.60 -1.91 11.56
N LYS A 152 -4.94 -0.77 12.15
CA LYS A 152 -6.26 -0.47 12.71
C LYS A 152 -6.78 0.83 12.13
N VAL A 153 -8.06 0.86 11.81
CA VAL A 153 -8.77 2.08 11.41
C VAL A 153 -9.97 2.29 12.33
N GLU A 154 -10.10 3.52 12.82
CA GLU A 154 -11.31 4.02 13.44
C GLU A 154 -11.87 5.16 12.60
N VAL A 155 -13.16 5.10 12.29
CA VAL A 155 -13.86 6.16 11.56
C VAL A 155 -14.93 6.75 12.45
N SER A 156 -14.80 8.05 12.72
CA SER A 156 -15.87 8.84 13.34
C SER A 156 -16.77 9.38 12.25
N ARG A 157 -18.02 8.94 12.20
CA ARG A 157 -19.03 9.40 11.23
C ARG A 157 -20.44 9.05 11.69
N ASP A 158 -21.44 9.85 11.33
CA ASP A 158 -22.86 9.58 11.63
C ASP A 158 -23.16 9.33 13.12
N ALA A 159 -22.48 10.09 14.00
CA ALA A 159 -22.52 9.96 15.46
C ALA A 159 -22.06 8.58 16.00
N LYS A 160 -21.24 7.84 15.26
CA LYS A 160 -20.68 6.56 15.66
C LYS A 160 -19.16 6.54 15.45
N VAL A 161 -18.49 5.67 16.21
CA VAL A 161 -17.11 5.27 15.98
C VAL A 161 -17.13 3.85 15.43
N TYR A 162 -16.72 3.71 14.18
CA TYR A 162 -16.55 2.41 13.52
C TYR A 162 -15.11 1.95 13.67
N HIS A 163 -14.89 0.65 13.85
CA HIS A 163 -13.57 0.04 13.97
C HIS A 163 -13.40 -1.10 12.98
N MET A 164 -12.18 -1.25 12.46
CA MET A 164 -11.76 -2.39 11.66
C MET A 164 -10.26 -2.64 11.88
N ALA A 165 -9.85 -3.91 11.89
CA ALA A 165 -8.45 -4.29 12.09
C ALA A 165 -7.99 -5.29 11.02
N PHE A 166 -6.69 -5.23 10.75
CA PHE A 166 -6.02 -6.01 9.74
C PHE A 166 -4.66 -6.47 10.24
N GLU A 167 -4.18 -7.58 9.70
CA GLU A 167 -2.81 -8.06 9.87
C GLU A 167 -2.23 -8.36 8.49
N ARG A 168 -1.07 -7.74 8.17
CA ARG A 168 -0.38 -7.95 6.90
C ARG A 168 -1.30 -7.78 5.67
N GLY A 169 -2.19 -6.79 5.69
CA GLY A 169 -3.16 -6.52 4.63
C GLY A 169 -4.44 -7.36 4.65
N LYS A 170 -4.59 -8.32 5.57
CA LYS A 170 -5.75 -9.20 5.66
C LYS A 170 -6.70 -8.72 6.75
N THR A 171 -7.99 -8.64 6.46
CA THR A 171 -9.03 -8.30 7.45
C THR A 171 -9.06 -9.34 8.57
N THR A 172 -8.76 -8.93 9.80
CA THR A 172 -8.83 -9.78 11.01
C THR A 172 -10.06 -9.47 11.85
N GLU A 173 -10.47 -8.20 11.88
CA GLU A 173 -11.73 -7.78 12.51
C GLU A 173 -12.61 -7.08 11.48
N LYS A 174 -13.83 -7.57 11.31
CA LYS A 174 -14.82 -6.95 10.41
C LYS A 174 -15.29 -5.61 10.97
N LEU A 175 -15.74 -4.74 10.08
CA LEU A 175 -16.28 -3.43 10.45
C LEU A 175 -17.37 -3.57 11.53
N SER A 176 -17.14 -2.93 12.68
CA SER A 176 -18.06 -2.92 13.82
C SER A 176 -18.18 -1.52 14.39
N VAL A 177 -19.23 -1.27 15.19
CA VAL A 177 -19.40 -0.01 15.91
C VAL A 177 -18.89 -0.22 17.34
N ILE A 178 -17.90 0.57 17.75
CA ILE A 178 -17.26 0.47 19.08
C ILE A 178 -17.65 1.61 20.02
N GLY A 179 -18.41 2.60 19.54
CA GLY A 179 -18.87 3.70 20.37
C GLY A 179 -19.86 4.62 19.67
N GLU A 180 -20.55 5.41 20.49
CA GLU A 180 -21.43 6.49 20.05
C GLU A 180 -20.81 7.85 20.37
N LEU A 181 -21.01 8.82 19.47
CA LEU A 181 -20.55 10.19 19.63
C LEU A 181 -21.73 11.10 19.99
N LYS A 182 -21.51 11.98 20.96
CA LYS A 182 -22.52 12.97 21.39
C LYS A 182 -22.95 13.94 20.27
N SER A 183 -22.13 14.10 19.25
CA SER A 183 -22.33 15.05 18.16
C SER A 183 -22.09 14.40 16.81
N LYS A 184 -23.06 14.56 15.89
CA LYS A 184 -22.90 14.21 14.47
C LYS A 184 -21.84 15.05 13.74
N LYS A 185 -21.42 16.18 14.34
CA LYS A 185 -20.36 17.04 13.78
C LYS A 185 -18.97 16.49 14.06
N THR A 186 -18.83 15.53 14.99
CA THR A 186 -17.55 14.88 15.24
C THR A 186 -17.33 13.84 14.16
N THR A 187 -16.42 14.15 13.24
CA THR A 187 -16.02 13.29 12.13
C THR A 187 -14.51 13.17 12.07
N GLY A 188 -14.01 12.15 11.39
CA GLY A 188 -12.58 11.99 11.15
C GLY A 188 -12.18 10.53 10.97
N THR A 189 -10.91 10.35 10.63
CA THR A 189 -10.28 9.04 10.53
C THR A 189 -9.10 8.99 11.49
N LEU A 190 -8.97 7.89 12.22
CA LEU A 190 -7.77 7.51 12.95
C LEU A 190 -7.23 6.23 12.34
N ILE A 191 -6.03 6.27 11.82
CA ILE A 191 -5.28 5.07 11.41
C ILE A 191 -4.14 4.88 12.40
N THR A 192 -3.98 3.65 12.88
CA THR A 192 -2.83 3.26 13.70
C THR A 192 -2.22 1.99 13.13
N PHE A 193 -0.90 1.96 12.96
CA PHE A 193 -0.23 0.81 12.38
C PHE A 193 1.15 0.58 13.00
N LEU A 194 1.55 -0.69 13.04
CA LEU A 194 2.90 -1.11 13.41
C LEU A 194 3.59 -1.68 12.16
N PRO A 195 4.67 -1.08 11.64
CA PRO A 195 5.42 -1.62 10.50
C PRO A 195 5.86 -3.07 10.73
N ASP A 196 5.78 -3.91 9.70
CA ASP A 196 6.13 -5.34 9.83
C ASP A 196 7.67 -5.49 9.96
N PRO A 197 8.18 -6.00 11.10
CA PRO A 197 9.62 -6.15 11.31
C PRO A 197 10.25 -7.21 10.39
N THR A 198 9.43 -8.04 9.72
CA THR A 198 9.91 -8.98 8.70
C THR A 198 10.16 -8.33 7.33
N ILE A 199 9.63 -7.11 7.12
CA ILE A 199 9.84 -6.31 5.92
C ILE A 199 10.90 -5.24 6.18
N PHE A 200 10.74 -4.47 7.25
CA PHE A 200 11.64 -3.37 7.62
C PHE A 200 12.74 -3.90 8.55
N THR A 201 13.77 -4.51 7.94
CA THR A 201 14.87 -5.17 8.68
C THR A 201 16.09 -4.29 8.89
N ILE A 202 16.15 -3.14 8.21
CA ILE A 202 17.24 -2.18 8.29
C ILE A 202 16.59 -0.83 8.64
N THR A 203 16.62 -0.50 9.92
CA THR A 203 16.06 0.75 10.48
C THR A 203 17.14 1.51 11.21
#